data_AF-A0A2M7AMR6-F1
#
_entry.id   AF-A0A2M7AMR6-F1
#
_cell.length_a   1.000
_cell.length_b   1.000
_cell.length_c   1.000
_cell.angle_alpha   90.00
_cell.angle_beta   90.00
_cell.angle_gamma   90.00
#
_symmetry.space_group_name_H-M   'P 1'
#
loop_
_entity.id
_entity.type
_entity.pdbx_description
1 polymer ?
#
loop_
_entity_poly.entity_id
_entity_poly.type
_entity_poly.pdbx_seq_one_letter_code
_entity_poly.pdbx_strand_id
1 'polypeptide(L)'
;MIFTYMCKTCGCSFRSREFGNIERFVEPCVLLLLSKGASHGYGLMEDLEKHCGEKVDIGNLYRTLRRMEMRGWVTSSWDKNEAGPDRRIYSIAQGGKEFLEIAVSSLVQTDKLIHRFLEGYQKNFQSNKSL
;
A
#
# COMPACT_ATOMS: atom_id res chain seq x y z
N MET A 1 -8.54 12.35 -22.21
CA MET A 1 -8.39 11.18 -23.11
C MET A 1 -7.24 10.34 -22.55
N ILE A 2 -7.56 9.33 -21.74
CA ILE A 2 -6.55 8.51 -21.05
C ILE A 2 -6.03 7.50 -22.07
N PHE A 3 -4.75 7.60 -22.44
CA PHE A 3 -4.09 6.62 -23.28
C PHE A 3 -3.83 5.36 -22.44
N THR A 4 -4.70 4.37 -22.59
CA THR A 4 -4.50 3.01 -22.07
C THR A 4 -3.54 2.30 -23.01
N TYR A 5 -2.25 2.21 -22.66
CA TYR A 5 -1.34 1.30 -23.36
C TYR A 5 -1.57 -0.12 -22.85
N MET A 6 -2.07 -0.96 -23.76
CA MET A 6 -2.46 -2.35 -23.57
C MET A 6 -1.26 -3.25 -23.89
N CYS A 7 -0.66 -3.88 -22.87
CA CYS A 7 0.39 -4.90 -23.06
C CYS A 7 -0.27 -6.20 -23.55
N LYS A 8 0.02 -6.61 -24.79
CA LYS A 8 -0.66 -7.72 -25.49
C LYS A 8 -0.10 -9.13 -25.22
N THR A 9 0.82 -9.32 -24.27
CA THR A 9 1.58 -10.60 -24.19
C THR A 9 1.57 -11.32 -22.86
N CYS A 10 1.00 -10.75 -21.80
CA CYS A 10 0.94 -11.45 -20.51
C CYS A 10 -0.27 -10.94 -19.75
N GLY A 11 -1.28 -11.78 -19.52
CA GLY A 11 -2.50 -11.46 -18.77
C GLY A 11 -2.27 -11.23 -17.27
N CYS A 12 -1.29 -10.41 -16.90
CA CYS A 12 -1.05 -9.95 -15.54
C CYS A 12 -1.18 -8.41 -15.51
N SER A 13 -1.85 -7.91 -14.48
CA SER A 13 -1.90 -6.48 -14.13
C SER A 13 -0.55 -6.02 -13.59
N PHE A 14 0.50 -6.04 -14.42
CA PHE A 14 1.79 -5.47 -14.09
C PHE A 14 1.80 -4.02 -14.53
N ARG A 15 1.53 -3.10 -13.60
CA ARG A 15 1.89 -1.70 -13.79
C ARG A 15 3.40 -1.60 -13.66
N SER A 16 4.12 -1.57 -14.76
CA SER A 16 5.48 -1.04 -14.81
C SER A 16 5.42 0.46 -14.54
N ARG A 17 5.35 0.85 -13.26
CA ARG A 17 5.86 2.16 -12.84
C ARG A 17 7.39 2.06 -12.98
N GLU A 18 7.93 2.51 -14.11
CA GLU A 18 9.39 2.46 -14.37
C GLU A 18 10.19 3.33 -13.38
N PHE A 19 9.54 4.28 -12.70
CA PHE A 19 10.11 5.06 -11.60
C PHE A 19 9.04 5.31 -10.53
N GLY A 20 9.43 5.33 -9.24
CA GLY A 20 8.54 5.78 -8.14
C GLY A 20 7.75 4.69 -7.38
N ASN A 21 8.12 3.41 -7.48
CA ASN A 21 7.61 2.40 -6.55
C ASN A 21 8.38 2.46 -5.22
N ILE A 22 7.67 2.70 -4.12
CA ILE A 22 8.21 2.48 -2.78
C ILE A 22 8.07 0.97 -2.51
N GLU A 23 9.20 0.26 -2.42
CA GLU A 23 9.17 -1.16 -2.09
C GLU A 23 8.42 -1.37 -0.76
N ARG A 24 7.54 -2.38 -0.70
CA ARG A 24 6.79 -2.74 0.51
C ARG A 24 5.92 -1.60 1.07
N PHE A 25 5.39 -0.74 0.20
CA PHE A 25 4.45 0.31 0.62
C PHE A 25 3.09 -0.26 1.07
N VAL A 26 2.73 -1.46 0.59
CA VAL A 26 1.47 -2.12 0.97
C VAL A 26 1.42 -2.43 2.48
N GLU A 27 2.52 -2.89 3.08
CA GLU A 27 2.53 -3.23 4.51
C GLU A 27 2.17 -2.06 5.45
N PRO A 28 2.82 -0.87 5.39
CA PRO A 28 2.42 0.26 6.22
C PRO A 28 1.00 0.76 5.89
N CYS A 29 0.55 0.67 4.63
CA CYS A 29 -0.83 0.99 4.27
C CYS A 29 -1.85 0.05 4.95
N VAL A 30 -1.61 -1.27 4.92
CA VAL A 30 -2.44 -2.25 5.63
C VAL A 30 -2.46 -1.97 7.13
N LEU A 31 -1.30 -1.70 7.73
CA LEU A 31 -1.22 -1.40 9.17
C LEU A 31 -1.95 -0.10 9.53
N LEU A 32 -1.83 0.93 8.69
CA LEU A 32 -2.57 2.18 8.86
C LEU A 32 -4.08 1.95 8.81
N LEU A 33 -4.58 1.12 7.89
CA LEU A 33 -6.00 0.78 7.80
C LEU A 33 -6.46 -0.01 9.04
N LEU A 34 -5.70 -1.02 9.45
CA LEU A 34 -6.00 -1.84 10.64
C LEU A 34 -5.87 -1.06 11.95
N SER A 35 -5.16 0.07 11.98
CA SER A 35 -5.09 0.95 13.15
C SER A 35 -6.42 1.60 13.50
N LYS A 36 -7.34 1.70 12.53
CA LYS A 36 -8.69 2.23 12.71
C LYS A 36 -9.68 1.19 13.25
N GLY A 37 -9.35 -0.09 13.12
CA GLY A 37 -10.22 -1.19 13.50
C GLY A 37 -9.89 -2.48 12.75
N ALA A 38 -10.35 -3.60 13.30
CA ALA A 38 -10.19 -4.91 12.67
C ALA A 38 -10.96 -4.98 11.34
N SER A 39 -10.42 -5.68 10.34
CA SER A 39 -11.02 -5.76 9.00
C SER A 39 -10.77 -7.09 8.30
N HIS A 40 -11.59 -7.41 7.30
CA HIS A 40 -11.43 -8.60 6.46
C HIS A 40 -10.54 -8.32 5.24
N GLY A 41 -9.99 -9.38 4.65
CA GLY A 41 -9.09 -9.25 3.49
C GLY A 41 -9.68 -8.47 2.30
N TYR A 42 -10.96 -8.69 1.98
CA TYR A 42 -11.62 -7.94 0.89
C TYR A 42 -11.81 -6.46 1.22
N GLY A 43 -12.21 -6.12 2.45
CA GLY A 43 -12.34 -4.72 2.87
C GLY A 43 -11.00 -3.98 2.81
N LEU A 44 -9.93 -4.64 3.27
CA LEU A 44 -8.56 -4.10 3.15
C LEU A 44 -8.15 -3.87 1.70
N MET A 45 -8.51 -4.76 0.77
CA MET A 45 -8.19 -4.58 -0.65
C MET A 45 -8.85 -3.33 -1.24
N GLU A 46 -10.13 -3.11 -0.94
CA GLU A 46 -10.87 -1.91 -1.38
C GLU A 46 -10.31 -0.64 -0.77
N ASP A 47 -10.01 -0.68 0.54
CA ASP A 47 -9.48 0.47 1.27
C ASP A 47 -8.04 0.82 0.85
N LEU A 48 -7.22 -0.16 0.47
CA LEU A 48 -5.87 0.07 -0.06
C LEU A 48 -5.89 0.88 -1.36
N GLU A 49 -6.78 0.53 -2.29
CA GLU A 49 -6.92 1.27 -3.55
C GLU A 49 -7.46 2.68 -3.27
N LYS A 50 -8.48 2.79 -2.40
CA LYS A 50 -9.14 4.05 -2.09
C LYS A 50 -8.29 5.05 -1.30
N HIS A 51 -7.56 4.58 -0.29
CA HIS A 51 -6.87 5.45 0.66
C HIS A 51 -5.37 5.55 0.41
N CYS A 52 -4.77 4.56 -0.27
CA CYS A 52 -3.33 4.52 -0.50
C CYS A 52 -2.96 4.49 -1.99
N GLY A 53 -3.95 4.41 -2.89
CA GLY A 53 -3.70 4.32 -4.33
C GLY A 53 -3.00 3.02 -4.74
N GLU A 54 -2.99 2.02 -3.85
CA GLU A 54 -2.32 0.74 -4.04
C GLU A 54 -3.32 -0.31 -4.50
N LYS A 55 -3.19 -0.73 -5.77
CA LYS A 55 -4.05 -1.75 -6.36
C LYS A 55 -3.37 -3.11 -6.22
N VAL A 56 -3.91 -3.95 -5.35
CA VAL A 56 -3.39 -5.29 -5.05
C VAL A 56 -4.48 -6.30 -5.34
N ASP A 57 -4.14 -7.42 -6.00
CA ASP A 57 -5.09 -8.54 -6.09
C ASP A 57 -5.19 -9.28 -4.75
N ILE A 58 -6.32 -9.96 -4.56
CA ILE A 58 -6.64 -10.63 -3.31
C ILE A 58 -5.60 -11.71 -2.93
N GLY A 59 -5.01 -12.41 -3.91
CA GLY A 59 -4.00 -13.43 -3.67
C GLY A 59 -2.70 -12.84 -3.14
N ASN A 60 -2.23 -11.74 -3.73
CA ASN A 60 -1.09 -10.97 -3.26
C ASN A 60 -1.32 -10.35 -1.88
N LEU A 61 -2.52 -9.85 -1.62
CA LEU A 61 -2.87 -9.33 -0.30
C LEU A 61 -2.77 -10.42 0.76
N TYR A 62 -3.33 -11.62 0.53
CA TYR A 62 -3.23 -12.72 1.49
C TYR A 62 -1.80 -13.22 1.70
N ARG A 63 -0.96 -13.25 0.64
CA ARG A 63 0.48 -13.55 0.79
C ARG A 63 1.18 -12.51 1.66
N THR A 64 0.83 -11.25 1.50
CA THR A 64 1.36 -10.14 2.30
C THR A 64 0.89 -10.23 3.75
N LEU A 65 -0.41 -10.43 4.00
CA LEU A 65 -0.97 -10.61 5.34
C LEU A 65 -0.34 -11.81 6.06
N ARG A 66 -0.15 -12.94 5.38
CA ARG A 66 0.55 -14.11 5.97
C ARG A 66 1.99 -13.78 6.35
N ARG A 67 2.72 -13.02 5.52
CA ARG A 67 4.07 -12.55 5.86
C ARG A 67 4.06 -11.62 7.05
N MET A 68 3.10 -10.70 7.14
CA MET A 68 2.95 -9.77 8.25
C MET A 68 2.59 -10.49 9.55
N GLU A 69 1.76 -11.53 9.49
CA GLU A 69 1.39 -12.38 10.62
C GLU A 69 2.62 -13.14 11.16
N MET A 70 3.41 -13.76 10.28
CA MET A 70 4.67 -14.41 10.67
C MET A 70 5.70 -13.44 11.30
N ARG A 71 5.62 -12.15 10.98
CA ARG A 71 6.47 -11.10 11.56
C ARG A 71 5.91 -10.52 12.87
N GLY A 72 4.74 -10.96 13.31
CA GLY A 72 4.06 -10.42 14.49
C GLY A 72 3.53 -8.99 14.29
N TRP A 73 3.28 -8.58 13.04
CA TRP A 73 2.73 -7.26 12.74
C TRP A 73 1.20 -7.23 12.74
N VAL A 74 0.58 -8.36 12.41
CA VAL A 74 -0.88 -8.52 12.46
C VAL A 74 -1.23 -9.84 13.12
N THR A 75 -2.42 -9.92 13.69
CA THR A 75 -3.05 -11.17 14.15
C THR A 75 -4.29 -11.45 13.32
N SER A 76 -4.63 -12.73 13.14
CA SER A 76 -5.90 -13.13 12.52
C SER A 76 -6.78 -13.96 13.45
N SER A 77 -8.09 -13.82 13.29
CA SER A 77 -9.11 -14.67 13.92
C SER A 77 -10.17 -15.05 12.90
N TRP A 78 -10.87 -16.16 13.17
CA TRP A 78 -12.01 -16.57 12.35
C TRP A 78 -13.28 -15.97 12.94
N ASP A 79 -13.98 -15.21 12.12
CA ASP A 79 -15.34 -14.75 12.37
C ASP A 79 -16.31 -15.85 11.90
N LYS A 80 -16.73 -16.67 12.86
CA LYS A 80 -17.71 -17.72 12.65
C LYS A 80 -19.09 -17.10 12.72
N ASN A 81 -19.59 -16.64 11.59
CA ASN A 81 -20.97 -16.18 11.48
C ASN A 81 -21.90 -17.40 11.34
N GLU A 82 -23.01 -17.42 12.09
CA GLU A 82 -24.01 -18.50 12.00
C GLU A 82 -24.71 -18.58 10.64
N ALA A 83 -24.60 -17.53 9.80
CA ALA A 83 -25.35 -17.37 8.56
C ALA A 83 -24.48 -17.23 7.29
N GLY A 84 -23.16 -17.45 7.34
CA GLY A 84 -22.30 -17.25 6.17
C GLY A 84 -20.95 -17.98 6.23
N PRO A 85 -20.18 -17.97 5.13
CA PRO A 85 -18.85 -18.60 5.12
C PRO A 85 -17.92 -17.90 6.11
N ASP A 86 -17.14 -18.69 6.84
CA ASP A 86 -16.14 -18.21 7.79
C ASP A 86 -15.22 -17.17 7.13
N ARG A 87 -15.11 -16.01 7.77
CA ARG A 87 -14.24 -14.92 7.29
C ARG A 87 -13.06 -14.75 8.23
N ARG A 88 -11.86 -14.56 7.66
CA ARG A 88 -10.73 -14.11 8.47
C ARG A 88 -10.85 -12.62 8.75
N ILE A 89 -10.75 -12.26 10.02
CA ILE A 89 -10.57 -10.88 10.48
C ILE A 89 -9.09 -10.71 10.81
N TYR A 90 -8.52 -9.58 10.42
CA TYR A 90 -7.17 -9.18 10.76
C TYR A 90 -7.22 -7.98 11.72
N SER A 91 -6.27 -7.93 12.64
CA SER A 91 -6.07 -6.82 13.57
C SER A 91 -4.59 -6.48 13.66
N ILE A 92 -4.28 -5.20 13.89
CA ILE A 92 -2.89 -4.78 14.11
C ILE A 92 -2.36 -5.30 15.45
N ALA A 93 -1.18 -5.91 15.44
CA ALA A 93 -0.48 -6.37 16.64
C ALA A 93 0.47 -5.28 17.17
N GLN A 94 1.00 -5.48 18.38
CA GLN A 94 1.94 -4.53 18.98
C GLN A 94 3.18 -4.27 18.10
N GLY A 95 3.82 -5.32 17.59
CA GLY A 95 4.96 -5.18 16.66
C GLY A 95 4.58 -4.50 15.33
N GLY A 96 3.31 -4.55 14.93
CA GLY A 96 2.81 -3.84 13.76
C GLY A 96 2.70 -2.33 13.99
N LYS A 97 2.32 -1.91 15.20
CA LYS A 97 2.29 -0.49 15.58
C LYS A 97 3.69 0.10 15.59
N GLU A 98 4.65 -0.61 16.19
CA GLU A 98 6.06 -0.21 16.22
C GLU A 98 6.64 -0.11 14.81
N PHE A 99 6.37 -1.10 13.94
CA PHE A 99 6.79 -1.04 12.55
C PHE A 99 6.15 0.14 11.80
N LEU A 100 4.87 0.43 12.06
CA LEU A 100 4.17 1.55 11.41
C LEU A 100 4.83 2.90 11.76
N GLU A 101 5.25 3.11 13.00
CA GLU A 101 5.98 4.33 13.40
C GLU A 101 7.32 4.48 12.67
N ILE A 102 8.07 3.38 12.54
CA ILE A 102 9.34 3.34 11.79
C ILE A 102 9.09 3.64 10.30
N ALA A 103 8.05 3.03 9.72
CA ALA A 103 7.68 3.23 8.33
C ALA A 103 7.28 4.69 8.08
N VAL A 104 6.45 5.30 8.93
CA VAL A 104 6.06 6.71 8.83
C VAL A 104 7.28 7.62 8.89
N SER A 105 8.20 7.37 9.84
CA SER A 105 9.44 8.15 9.95
C SER A 105 10.27 8.09 8.66
N SER A 106 10.39 6.90 8.07
CA SER A 106 11.12 6.69 6.82
C SER A 106 10.43 7.37 5.62
N LEU A 107 9.09 7.28 5.55
CA LEU A 107 8.30 7.91 4.50
C LEU A 107 8.37 9.44 4.56
N VAL A 108 8.40 10.03 5.75
CA VAL A 108 8.61 11.48 5.92
C VAL A 108 9.98 11.92 5.40
N GLN A 109 11.03 11.11 5.57
CA GLN A 109 12.35 11.44 5.00
C GLN A 109 12.33 11.33 3.47
N THR A 110 11.73 10.28 2.94
CA THR A 110 11.55 10.10 1.49
C THR A 110 10.75 11.26 0.88
N ASP A 111 9.67 11.68 1.53
CA ASP A 111 8.86 12.82 1.12
C ASP A 111 9.69 14.11 1.02
N LYS A 112 10.53 14.41 2.02
CA LYS A 112 11.43 15.57 1.99
C LYS A 112 12.44 15.50 0.85
N LEU A 113 12.97 14.32 0.56
CA LEU A 113 13.92 14.11 -0.55
C LEU A 113 13.24 14.37 -1.90
N ILE A 114 12.03 13.84 -2.09
CA ILE A 114 11.22 14.06 -3.29
C ILE A 114 10.92 15.55 -3.46
N HIS A 115 10.44 16.23 -2.41
CA HIS A 115 10.17 17.67 -2.44
C HIS A 115 11.42 18.47 -2.84
N ARG A 116 12.56 18.21 -2.22
CA ARG A 116 13.83 18.88 -2.55
C ARG A 116 14.24 18.67 -4.01
N PHE A 117 14.08 17.46 -4.53
CA PHE A 117 14.37 17.16 -5.93
C PHE A 117 13.45 17.93 -6.87
N LEU A 118 12.14 17.93 -6.60
CA LEU A 118 11.15 18.63 -7.41
C LEU A 118 11.38 20.15 -7.42
N GLU A 119 11.70 20.74 -6.28
CA GLU A 119 12.08 22.16 -6.18
C GLU A 119 13.33 22.48 -7.02
N GLY A 120 14.36 21.62 -6.94
CA GLY A 120 15.59 21.78 -7.74
C GLY A 120 15.31 21.69 -9.24
N TYR A 121 14.46 20.75 -9.66
CA TYR A 121 14.04 20.63 -11.06
C TYR A 121 13.28 21.88 -11.54
N GLN A 122 12.31 22.36 -10.76
CA GLN A 122 11.55 23.56 -11.11
C GLN A 122 12.45 24.79 -11.24
N LYS A 123 13.37 25.01 -10.29
CA LYS A 123 14.33 26.13 -10.34
C LYS A 123 15.24 26.09 -11.58
N ASN A 124 15.69 24.90 -11.98
CA ASN A 124 16.65 24.76 -13.07
C ASN A 124 15.99 24.72 -14.46
N PHE A 125 14.75 24.25 -14.57
CA PHE A 125 14.11 23.95 -15.85
C PHE A 125 12.78 24.66 -16.11
N GLN A 126 12.11 25.22 -15.08
CA GLN A 126 10.90 26.03 -15.29
C GLN A 126 11.16 27.54 -15.38
N SER A 127 12.37 28.02 -15.04
CA SER A 127 12.79 29.40 -15.32
C SER A 127 12.97 29.73 -16.81
N ASN A 128 12.90 28.74 -17.71
CA ASN A 128 13.02 28.91 -19.17
C ASN A 128 11.69 28.76 -19.93
N LYS A 129 10.54 28.78 -19.24
CA LYS A 129 9.22 28.73 -19.89
C LYS A 129 8.51 30.08 -19.81
N SER A 130 9.17 31.11 -20.34
CA SER A 130 8.53 32.34 -20.79
C SER A 130 9.01 32.63 -22.20
N LEU A 131 8.20 32.28 -23.19
CA LEU A 131 7.98 32.98 -24.47
C LEU A 131 6.74 32.33 -25.12
#